data_AF-A0A821AB97-F1
#
_entry.id   AF-A0A821AB97-F1
#
_cell.length_a   1.000
_cell.length_b   1.000
_cell.length_c   1.000
_cell.angle_alpha   90.00
_cell.angle_beta   90.00
_cell.angle_gamma   90.00
#
_symmetry.space_group_name_H-M   'P 1'
#
loop_
_entity.id
_entity.type
_entity.pdbx_description
1 polymer ?
#
loop_
_entity_poly.entity_id
_entity_poly.type
_entity_poly.pdbx_seq_one_letter_code
_entity_poly.pdbx_strand_id
1 'polypeptide(L)'
;MRFSGSRNPVGFVVSNVTAVNAIAAALRTWSSYTTPLDGITWRIGYCSGAPEINANGPFCDCNARTVLRPCDSTPRHFGGMDGTTCGAPSQSMTLSF
;
A
#
# COMPACT_ATOMS: atom_id res chain seq x y z
N MET A 1 -1.27 11.45 5.89
CA MET A 1 -1.02 10.49 4.80
C MET A 1 -2.25 10.34 3.92
N ARG A 2 -2.06 10.31 2.60
CA ARG A 2 -3.09 10.00 1.61
C ARG A 2 -2.54 9.01 0.58
N PHE A 3 -3.28 7.93 0.35
CA PHE A 3 -3.04 6.99 -0.73
C PHE A 3 -4.15 7.11 -1.77
N SER A 4 -3.85 7.65 -2.95
CA SER A 4 -4.82 7.95 -4.01
C SER A 4 -4.28 7.54 -5.38
N GLY A 5 -5.14 7.53 -6.40
CA GLY A 5 -4.74 7.17 -7.76
C GLY A 5 -5.85 7.40 -8.78
N SER A 6 -5.60 7.07 -10.05
CA SER A 6 -6.60 7.27 -11.12
C SER A 6 -7.89 6.47 -10.94
N ARG A 7 -7.88 5.38 -10.16
CA ARG A 7 -9.06 4.57 -9.84
C ARG A 7 -9.78 4.98 -8.55
N ASN A 8 -9.09 5.70 -7.68
CA ASN A 8 -9.68 6.28 -6.48
C ASN A 8 -9.05 7.66 -6.26
N PRO A 9 -9.58 8.69 -6.95
CA PRO A 9 -9.01 10.03 -6.91
C PRO A 9 -9.18 10.70 -5.53
N VAL A 10 -10.21 10.31 -4.76
CA VAL A 10 -10.38 10.74 -3.37
C VAL A 10 -9.31 10.12 -2.47
N GLY A 11 -9.02 8.84 -2.68
CA GLY A 11 -8.03 8.08 -1.94
C GLY A 11 -8.43 7.75 -0.51
N PHE A 12 -7.55 7.00 0.14
CA PHE A 12 -7.62 6.72 1.57
C PHE A 12 -6.83 7.79 2.32
N VAL A 13 -7.52 8.57 3.15
CA VAL A 13 -6.91 9.60 3.98
C VAL A 13 -6.77 9.07 5.40
N VAL A 14 -5.54 9.09 5.90
CA VAL A 14 -5.21 8.73 7.28
C VAL A 14 -4.71 9.99 7.98
N SER A 15 -5.49 10.43 8.97
CA SER A 15 -5.25 11.67 9.74
C SER A 15 -4.53 11.44 11.08
N ASN A 16 -4.44 10.18 11.55
CA ASN A 16 -3.75 9.85 12.79
C ASN A 16 -2.23 10.07 12.65
N VAL A 17 -1.72 11.17 13.22
CA VAL A 17 -0.32 11.59 13.09
C VAL A 17 0.67 10.53 13.58
N THR A 18 0.39 9.88 14.72
CA THR A 18 1.27 8.84 15.28
C THR A 18 1.42 7.67 14.31
N ALA A 19 0.31 7.20 13.75
CA ALA A 19 0.33 6.09 12.81
C ALA A 19 0.94 6.49 11.47
N VAL A 20 0.66 7.70 10.97
CA VAL A 20 1.31 8.25 9.76
C VAL A 20 2.83 8.28 9.91
N ASN A 21 3.34 8.76 11.05
CA ASN A 21 4.77 8.79 11.33
C ASN A 21 5.37 7.38 11.41
N ALA A 22 4.66 6.42 12.01
CA ALA A 22 5.11 5.03 12.08
C ALA A 22 5.14 4.36 10.70
N ILE A 23 4.13 4.61 9.85
CA ILE A 23 4.10 4.14 8.45
C ILE A 23 5.25 4.76 7.65
N ALA A 24 5.47 6.07 7.77
CA ALA A 24 6.56 6.77 7.10
C ALA A 24 7.93 6.21 7.53
N ALA A 25 8.12 5.99 8.83
CA ALA A 25 9.34 5.40 9.37
C ALA A 25 9.56 3.99 8.82
N ALA A 26 8.52 3.15 8.84
CA ALA A 26 8.58 1.78 8.33
C ALA A 26 8.95 1.71 6.84
N LEU A 27 8.38 2.58 6.01
CA LEU A 27 8.72 2.70 4.60
C LEU A 27 10.13 3.26 4.37
N ARG A 28 10.63 4.14 5.26
CA ARG A 28 11.97 4.70 5.17
C ARG A 28 13.06 3.70 5.55
N THR A 29 12.81 2.88 6.57
CA THR A 29 13.81 1.93 7.10
C THR A 29 13.62 0.51 6.60
N TRP A 30 12.59 0.28 5.78
CA TRP A 30 12.16 -1.04 5.32
C TRP A 30 11.94 -1.97 6.53
N SER A 31 11.07 -1.58 7.44
CA SER A 31 10.68 -2.42 8.56
C SER A 31 9.21 -2.77 8.46
N SER A 32 8.81 -3.87 9.08
CA SER A 32 7.41 -4.25 9.12
C SER A 32 6.65 -3.39 10.12
N TYR A 33 5.45 -2.94 9.74
CA TYR A 33 4.52 -2.24 10.62
C TYR A 33 3.09 -2.61 10.25
N THR A 34 2.23 -2.82 11.23
CA THR A 34 0.81 -3.11 11.00
C THR A 34 -0.02 -2.28 11.96
N THR A 35 -1.04 -1.61 11.43
CA THR A 35 -1.94 -0.80 12.26
C THR A 35 -3.34 -0.75 11.67
N PRO A 36 -4.40 -0.97 12.47
CA PRO A 36 -5.77 -0.71 12.06
C PRO A 36 -6.08 0.79 12.19
N LEU A 37 -6.56 1.42 11.12
CA LEU A 37 -6.97 2.83 11.08
C LEU A 37 -8.18 2.99 10.17
N ASP A 38 -9.23 3.66 10.64
CA ASP A 38 -10.40 4.05 9.85
C ASP A 38 -11.05 2.88 9.06
N GLY A 39 -11.11 1.69 9.68
CA GLY A 39 -11.65 0.48 9.07
C GLY A 39 -10.73 -0.21 8.05
N ILE A 40 -9.49 0.24 7.93
CA ILE A 40 -8.46 -0.36 7.09
C ILE A 40 -7.30 -0.85 7.96
N THR A 41 -6.91 -2.11 7.80
CA THR A 41 -5.64 -2.61 8.34
C THR A 41 -4.55 -2.32 7.33
N TRP A 42 -3.70 -1.36 7.66
CA TRP A 42 -2.51 -1.03 6.90
C TRP A 42 -1.39 -1.96 7.28
N ARG A 43 -0.76 -2.58 6.29
CA ARG A 43 0.44 -3.41 6.47
C ARG A 43 1.56 -2.87 5.62
N ILE A 44 2.70 -2.64 6.26
CA ILE A 44 3.97 -2.29 5.64
C ILE A 44 4.91 -3.44 5.93
N GLY A 45 5.61 -3.89 4.91
CA GLY A 45 6.53 -5.02 5.02
C GLY A 45 7.09 -5.35 3.66
N TYR A 46 7.11 -6.64 3.33
CA TYR A 46 7.80 -7.13 2.15
C TYR A 46 6.99 -8.17 1.41
N CYS A 47 7.07 -8.11 0.09
CA CYS A 47 6.70 -9.19 -0.80
C CYS A 47 7.85 -9.50 -1.75
N SER A 48 8.32 -10.75 -1.78
CA SER A 48 9.42 -11.18 -2.65
C SER A 48 10.68 -10.29 -2.57
N GLY A 49 10.96 -9.74 -1.38
CA GLY A 49 12.10 -8.85 -1.14
C GLY A 49 11.88 -7.38 -1.50
N ALA A 50 10.74 -7.02 -2.09
CA ALA A 50 10.35 -5.64 -2.37
C ALA A 50 9.46 -5.07 -1.24
N PRO A 51 9.60 -3.79 -0.88
CA PRO A 51 8.68 -3.13 0.04
C PRO A 51 7.24 -3.23 -0.45
N GLU A 52 6.32 -3.56 0.45
CA GLU A 52 4.88 -3.58 0.18
C GLU A 52 4.16 -2.69 1.19
N ILE A 53 3.26 -1.85 0.70
CA ILE A 53 2.15 -1.30 1.49
C ILE A 53 0.83 -1.86 0.95
N ASN A 54 0.04 -2.47 1.82
CA ASN A 54 -1.29 -2.96 1.47
C ASN A 54 -2.38 -2.52 2.45
N ALA A 55 -3.58 -2.42 1.92
CA ALA A 55 -4.82 -2.18 2.63
C ALA A 55 -5.66 -3.46 2.65
N ASN A 56 -5.90 -3.99 3.85
CA ASN A 56 -6.81 -5.13 4.12
C ASN A 56 -6.41 -6.49 3.51
N GLY A 57 -5.14 -6.75 3.20
CA GLY A 57 -4.67 -8.08 2.77
C GLY A 57 -3.45 -8.58 3.53
N PRO A 58 -3.09 -9.87 3.45
CA PRO A 58 -1.75 -10.34 3.80
C PRO A 58 -0.69 -9.82 2.82
N PHE A 59 0.58 -9.98 3.16
CA PHE A 59 1.67 -9.66 2.23
C PHE A 59 1.62 -10.56 0.99
N CYS A 60 2.02 -10.03 -0.16
CA CYS A 60 1.94 -10.72 -1.46
C CYS A 60 0.52 -11.07 -1.92
N ASP A 61 -0.51 -10.46 -1.33
CA ASP A 61 -1.88 -10.72 -1.76
C ASP A 61 -2.22 -9.97 -3.06
N CYS A 62 -2.80 -10.71 -4.00
CA CYS A 62 -3.31 -10.21 -5.27
C CYS A 62 -4.79 -9.76 -5.20
N ASN A 63 -5.46 -10.05 -4.08
CA ASN A 63 -6.86 -9.76 -3.82
C ASN A 63 -7.07 -8.68 -2.74
N ALA A 64 -5.97 -8.16 -2.18
CA ALA A 64 -6.02 -7.03 -1.26
C ALA A 64 -6.70 -5.83 -1.94
N ARG A 65 -7.41 -5.01 -1.15
CA ARG A 65 -8.19 -3.90 -1.70
C ARG A 65 -7.32 -2.91 -2.47
N THR A 66 -6.15 -2.60 -1.94
CA THR A 66 -5.19 -1.70 -2.56
C THR A 66 -3.80 -2.09 -2.11
N VAL A 67 -2.86 -2.15 -3.05
CA VAL A 67 -1.46 -2.50 -2.81
C VAL A 67 -0.56 -1.60 -3.64
N LEU A 68 0.57 -1.21 -3.06
CA LEU A 68 1.72 -0.67 -3.80
C LEU A 68 2.96 -1.49 -3.41
N ARG A 69 3.68 -1.99 -4.42
CA ARG A 69 4.99 -2.64 -4.28
C ARG A 69 6.05 -1.90 -5.08
N PRO A 70 6.59 -0.78 -4.55
CA PRO A 70 7.69 -0.09 -5.22
C PRO A 70 8.86 -1.05 -5.38
N CYS A 71 9.45 -1.09 -6.58
CA CYS A 71 10.65 -1.88 -6.89
C CYS A 71 10.47 -3.42 -6.88
N ASP A 72 9.24 -3.94 -6.95
CA ASP A 72 9.03 -5.37 -7.20
C ASP A 72 9.58 -5.75 -8.59
N SER A 73 10.46 -6.75 -8.64
CA SER A 73 11.07 -7.22 -9.88
C SER A 73 10.17 -8.22 -10.64
N THR A 74 9.12 -8.71 -10.00
CA THR A 74 8.16 -9.62 -10.60
C THR A 74 7.22 -8.84 -11.52
N PRO A 75 7.18 -9.15 -12.84
CA PRO A 75 6.31 -8.45 -13.76
C PRO A 75 4.86 -8.48 -13.29
N ARG A 76 4.20 -7.33 -13.34
CA ARG A 76 2.77 -7.16 -13.00
C ARG A 76 2.43 -7.34 -11.52
N HIS A 77 3.40 -7.41 -10.61
CA HIS A 77 3.15 -7.46 -9.15
C HIS A 77 3.24 -6.09 -8.46
N PHE A 78 3.52 -5.01 -9.20
CA PHE A 78 3.68 -3.65 -8.66
C PHE A 78 2.51 -3.11 -7.81
N GLY A 79 1.32 -3.70 -7.96
CA GLY A 79 0.14 -3.37 -7.16
C GLY A 79 -1.03 -2.86 -8.00
N GLY A 80 -2.04 -2.36 -7.28
CA GLY A 80 -3.26 -1.81 -7.85
C GLY A 80 -4.19 -1.27 -6.79
N MET A 81 -5.19 -0.51 -7.21
CA MET A 81 -6.14 0.17 -6.33
C MET A 81 -7.59 -0.17 -6.69
N ASP A 82 -8.40 -0.44 -5.66
CA ASP A 82 -9.83 -0.79 -5.71
C ASP A 82 -10.16 -1.83 -6.81
N GLY A 83 -9.45 -2.96 -6.78
CA GLY A 83 -9.60 -4.07 -7.71
C GLY A 83 -8.45 -5.07 -7.60
N THR A 84 -8.21 -5.84 -8.66
CA THR A 84 -7.06 -6.76 -8.74
C THR A 84 -5.74 -6.00 -8.59
N THR A 85 -4.81 -6.53 -7.78
CA THR A 85 -3.51 -5.89 -7.52
C THR A 85 -2.32 -6.59 -8.19
N CYS A 86 -2.51 -7.79 -8.72
CA CYS A 86 -1.54 -8.49 -9.58
C CYS A 86 -2.09 -8.58 -11.02
N GLY A 87 -1.33 -8.12 -12.02
CA GLY A 87 -1.89 -7.98 -13.38
C GLY A 87 -2.88 -6.82 -13.49
N ALA A 88 -2.86 -5.88 -12.55
CA ALA A 88 -3.76 -4.73 -12.55
C ALA A 88 -3.61 -3.92 -13.84
N PRO A 89 -4.70 -3.39 -14.42
CA PRO A 89 -4.63 -2.47 -15.54
C PRO A 89 -3.83 -1.22 -15.19
N SER A 90 -3.23 -0.57 -16.21
CA SER A 90 -2.45 0.65 -16.04
C SER A 90 -3.23 1.71 -15.27
N GLN A 91 -2.60 2.25 -14.23
CA GLN A 91 -3.16 3.28 -13.36
C GLN A 91 -2.04 4.09 -12.71
N SER A 92 -2.35 5.32 -12.31
CA SER A 92 -1.47 6.10 -11.46
C SER A 92 -1.83 5.86 -9.99
N MET A 93 -0.82 5.84 -9.14
CA MET A 93 -0.95 5.68 -7.70
C MET A 93 0.07 6.57 -7.00
N THR A 94 -0.36 7.28 -5.97
CA THR A 94 0.43 8.22 -5.19
C THR A 94 0.18 7.98 -3.72
N LEU A 95 1.26 7.77 -2.98
CA LEU A 95 1.29 7.82 -1.52
C LEU A 95 1.97 9.13 -1.10
N SER A 96 1.26 9.96 -0.35
CA SER A 96 1.74 11.24 0.18
C SER A 96 1.58 11.28 1.69
N PHE A 97 2.47 12.00 2.38
CA PHE A 97 2.48 12.09 3.85
C PHE A 97 1.84 13.37 4.33
#